data_AF-A0A0Q6EBR4-F1
#
_entry.id   AF-A0A0Q6EBR4-F1
#
_cell.length_a   1.000
_cell.length_b   1.000
_cell.length_c   1.000
_cell.angle_alpha   90.00
_cell.angle_beta   90.00
_cell.angle_gamma   90.00
#
_symmetry.space_group_name_H-M   'P 1'
#
loop_
_entity.id
_entity.type
_entity.pdbx_description
1 polymer ?
#
loop_
_entity_poly.entity_id
_entity_poly.type
_entity_poly.pdbx_seq_one_letter_code
_entity_poly.pdbx_strand_id
1 'polypeptide(L)' 'MTDPALLGALVGLAIGIADFVALGLVRTPRRGGAGLSLKLVRGMSLVVFPIVGWFAGPIVASSLAG' A
#
# COMPACT_ATOMS: atom_id res chain seq x y z
N MET A 1 -14.20 -19.89 -5.76
CA MET A 1 -14.28 -18.66 -6.56
C MET A 1 -13.46 -17.62 -5.83
N THR A 2 -12.23 -17.33 -6.26
CA THR A 2 -11.41 -16.27 -5.65
C THR A 2 -11.86 -14.93 -6.19
N ASP A 3 -12.36 -14.06 -5.32
CA ASP A 3 -12.78 -12.70 -5.69
C ASP A 3 -11.55 -11.87 -6.13
N PRO A 4 -11.52 -11.37 -7.38
CA PRO A 4 -10.43 -10.53 -7.88
C PRO A 4 -10.22 -9.25 -7.06
N ALA A 5 -11.29 -8.70 -6.45
CA ALA A 5 -11.19 -7.54 -5.57
C ALA A 5 -10.44 -7.88 -4.27
N LEU A 6 -10.76 -9.03 -3.68
CA LEU A 6 -10.08 -9.51 -2.48
C LEU A 6 -8.60 -9.78 -2.76
N LEU A 7 -8.27 -10.43 -3.89
CA LEU A 7 -6.88 -10.64 -4.30
C LEU A 7 -6.14 -9.33 -4.52
N GLY A 8 -6.77 -8.37 -5.21
CA GLY A 8 -6.22 -7.04 -5.41
C GLY A 8 -5.94 -6.32 -4.09
N ALA A 9 -6.86 -6.37 -3.13
CA ALA A 9 -6.67 -5.77 -1.82
C ALA A 9 -5.56 -6.43 -1.00
N LEU A 10 -5.42 -7.76 -1.07
CA LEU A 10 -4.31 -8.47 -0.41
C LEU A 10 -2.95 -8.11 -1.02
N VAL A 11 -2.87 -7.98 -2.34
CA VAL A 11 -1.66 -7.51 -3.03
C VAL A 11 -1.37 -6.06 -2.64
N GLY A 12 -2.39 -5.21 -2.61
CA GLY A 12 -2.27 -3.83 -2.12
C GLY A 12 -1.76 -3.76 -0.68
N LEU A 13 -2.29 -4.59 0.21
CA LEU A 13 -1.80 -4.69 1.58
C LEU A 13 -0.34 -5.12 1.64
N ALA A 14 0.07 -6.12 0.86
CA ALA A 14 1.46 -6.57 0.80
C ALA A 14 2.41 -5.44 0.36
N ILE A 15 2.00 -4.65 -0.63
CA ILE A 15 2.75 -3.47 -1.08
C ILE A 15 2.81 -2.40 0.03
N GLY A 16 1.68 -2.12 0.69
CA GLY A 16 1.64 -1.18 1.80
C GLY A 16 2.53 -1.59 2.98
N ILE A 17 2.63 -2.89 3.28
CA ILE A 17 3.56 -3.41 4.29
C ILE A 17 5.00 -3.21 3.84
N ALA A 18 5.32 -3.51 2.58
CA ALA A 18 6.67 -3.33 2.05
C ALA A 18 7.09 -1.84 2.11
N ASP A 19 6.21 -0.93 1.72
CA ASP A 19 6.42 0.53 1.78
C ASP A 19 6.57 1.01 3.23
N PHE A 20 5.71 0.52 4.13
CA PHE A 20 5.85 0.76 5.56
C PHE A 20 7.22 0.33 6.07
N VAL A 21 7.72 -0.85 5.71
CA VAL A 21 9.07 -1.28 6.16
C VAL A 21 10.16 -0.42 5.51
N ALA A 22 10.09 -0.18 4.21
CA ALA A 22 11.09 0.60 3.47
C ALA A 22 11.27 2.00 4.04
N LEU A 23 10.17 2.74 4.24
CA LEU A 23 10.21 4.08 4.85
C LEU A 23 10.63 4.05 6.33
N GLY A 24 10.48 2.91 7.01
CA GLY A 24 10.98 2.73 8.38
C GLY A 24 12.48 2.55 8.47
N LEU A 25 13.11 2.04 7.41
CA LEU A 25 14.56 1.87 7.32
C LEU A 25 15.27 3.18 6.96
N VAL A 26 14.54 4.15 6.39
CA VAL A 26 15.07 5.48 6.10
C VAL A 26 15.38 6.21 7.42
N ARG A 27 16.67 6.25 7.78
CA ARG A 27 17.17 7.09 8.88
C ARG A 27 17.06 8.56 8.48
N THR A 28 15.94 9.20 8.82
CA THR A 28 15.82 10.65 8.74
C THR A 28 16.61 11.30 9.89
N PRO A 29 17.52 12.25 9.61
CA PRO A 29 18.17 13.02 10.67
C PRO A 29 17.07 13.75 11.46
N ARG A 30 17.08 13.59 12.79
CA ARG A 30 16.13 14.18 13.75
C ARG A 30 16.22 15.71 13.74
N ARG A 31 15.75 16.36 12.69
CA ARG A 31 15.42 17.79 12.64
C ARG A 31 13.91 17.90 12.42
N GLY A 32 13.28 18.82 13.13
CA GLY A 32 11.85 18.87 13.47
C GLY A 32 10.84 18.56 12.36
N GLY A 33 9.63 18.13 12.77
CA GLY A 33 8.45 17.93 11.91
C GLY A 33 8.49 16.72 10.97
N ALA A 34 9.63 16.48 10.30
CA ALA A 34 9.80 15.44 9.29
C ALA A 34 9.60 14.01 9.82
N GLY A 35 9.87 13.78 11.11
CA GLY A 35 9.62 12.48 11.75
C GLY A 35 8.14 12.17 11.95
N LEU A 36 7.28 13.18 12.08
CA LEU A 36 5.82 12.99 12.23
C LEU A 36 5.19 12.72 10.86
N SER A 37 5.56 13.50 9.84
CA SER A 37 5.06 13.31 8.47
C SER A 37 5.44 11.94 7.92
N LEU A 38 6.67 11.48 8.15
CA LEU A 38 7.11 10.15 7.70
C LEU A 38 6.33 9.01 8.38
N LYS A 39 6.01 9.15 9.67
CA LYS A 39 5.17 8.18 10.39
C LYS A 39 3.73 8.18 9.86
N LEU A 40 3.18 9.34 9.55
CA LEU A 40 1.84 9.49 9.00
C LEU A 40 1.74 8.85 7.61
N VAL A 41 2.70 9.14 6.73
CA VAL A 41 2.76 8.59 5.37
C VAL A 41 2.87 7.07 5.42
N ARG A 42 3.75 6.53 6.27
CA ARG A 42 3.85 5.08 6.54
C ARG A 42 2.52 4.49 7.01
N GLY A 43 1.87 5.13 7.98
CA GLY A 43 0.57 4.65 8.48
C GLY A 43 -0.49 4.63 7.37
N MET A 44 -0.51 5.66 6.52
CA MET A 44 -1.47 5.77 5.43
C MET A 44 -1.21 4.76 4.32
N SER A 45 0.04 4.39 4.02
CA SER A 45 0.30 3.39 2.97
C SER A 45 -0.32 2.03 3.30
N LEU A 46 -0.39 1.64 4.57
CA LEU A 46 -1.08 0.41 5.00
C LEU A 46 -2.59 0.40 4.74
N VAL A 47 -3.21 1.55 4.53
CA VAL A 47 -4.66 1.68 4.30
C VAL A 47 -4.94 1.97 2.82
N VAL A 48 -4.22 2.92 2.24
CA VAL A 48 -4.44 3.37 0.87
C VAL A 48 -4.15 2.27 -0.14
N PHE A 49 -3.03 1.55 0.00
CA PHE A 49 -2.68 0.51 -0.98
C PHE A 49 -3.69 -0.65 -1.03
N PRO A 50 -4.19 -1.22 0.09
CA PRO A 50 -5.25 -2.22 0.03
C PRO A 50 -6.55 -1.69 -0.59
N ILE A 51 -6.94 -0.45 -0.29
CA ILE A 51 -8.15 0.16 -0.89
C ILE A 51 -7.96 0.29 -2.41
N VAL A 52 -6.83 0.82 -2.85
CA VAL A 52 -6.51 0.93 -4.29
C VAL A 52 -6.48 -0.45 -4.93
N GLY A 53 -5.88 -1.44 -4.27
CA GLY A 53 -5.84 -2.83 -4.72
C GLY A 53 -7.22 -3.45 -4.87
N TRP A 54 -8.15 -3.17 -3.96
CA TRP A 54 -9.54 -3.63 -4.05
C TRP A 54 -10.22 -3.20 -5.35
N PHE A 55 -10.01 -1.94 -5.77
CA PHE A 55 -10.57 -1.41 -7.00
C PHE A 55 -9.77 -1.77 -8.25
N ALA A 56 -8.44 -1.82 -8.14
CA ALA A 56 -7.56 -2.14 -9.26
C ALA A 56 -7.63 -3.62 -9.64
N GLY A 57 -7.83 -4.53 -8.68
CA GLY A 57 -7.85 -5.98 -8.88
C GLY A 57 -8.80 -6.43 -10.01
N PRO A 58 -10.10 -6.06 -9.97
CA PRO A 58 -11.05 -6.40 -11.02
C PRO A 58 -10.71 -5.78 -12.38
N ILE A 59 -10.16 -4.56 -12.41
CA ILE A 59 -9.77 -3.86 -13.64
C ILE A 59 -8.61 -4.60 -14.32
N VAL A 60 -7.60 -5.00 -13.54
CA VAL A 60 -6.47 -5.78 -14.05
C VAL A 60 -6.92 -7.17 -14.50
N ALA A 61 -7.75 -7.85 -13.71
CA ALA A 61 -8.26 -9.18 -14.06
C ALA A 61 -9.09 -9.18 -15.36
N SER A 62 -9.92 -8.16 -15.56
CA SER A 62 -10.69 -7.99 -16.81
C SER A 62 -9.80 -7.66 -18.00
N SER A 63 -8.74 -6.87 -17.81
CA SER A 63 -7.78 -6.54 -18.86
C SER A 63 -6.93 -7.73 -19.31
N LEU A 64 -6.70 -8.71 -18.42
CA LEU A 64 -5.97 -9.94 -18.71
C LEU A 64 -6.84 -11.06 -19.33
N ALA A 65 -8.16 -10.93 -19.22
CA ALA A 65 -9.12 -11.89 -19.73
C ALA A 65 -9.62 -11.58 -21.15
N GLY A 66 -9.33 -10.38 -21.66
CA GLY A 66 -9.57 -9.96 -23.05
C GLY A 66 -8.32 -10.14 -23.90
#